data_AF-A0A1I2GI37-F1
#
_entry.id   AF-A0A1I2GI37-F1
#
_cell.length_a   1.000
_cell.length_b   1.000
_cell.length_c   1.000
_cell.angle_alpha   90.00
_cell.angle_beta   90.00
_cell.angle_gamma   90.00
#
_symmetry.space_group_name_H-M   'P 1'
#
loop_
_entity.id
_entity.type
_entity.pdbx_description
1 polymer ?
#
loop_
_entity_poly.entity_id
_entity_poly.type
_entity_poly.pdbx_seq_one_letter_code
_entity_poly.pdbx_strand_id
1 'polypeptide(L)' 'MWTSDITYIPTDEGWLYLAGVKDLFNGELVGYAMNERMTKDLVIQALFHATESKHPDKGLIAHSDQVY' A
#
# COMPACT_ATOMS: atom_id res chain seq x y z
N MET A 1 3.45 -2.42 13.32
CA MET A 1 4.32 -1.79 12.30
C MET A 1 3.75 -2.17 10.96
N TRP A 2 3.59 -1.20 10.07
CA TRP A 2 3.12 -1.44 8.72
C TRP A 2 4.29 -1.36 7.75
N THR A 3 4.22 -2.16 6.69
CA THR A 3 5.12 -2.09 5.55
C THR A 3 4.34 -1.76 4.29
N SER A 4 4.93 -1.00 3.36
CA SER A 4 4.37 -0.75 2.04
C SER A 4 5.34 -1.11 0.93
N ASP A 5 4.79 -1.61 -0.17
CA ASP A 5 5.51 -1.91 -1.40
C ASP A 5 4.64 -1.60 -2.63
N ILE A 6 5.28 -1.39 -3.79
CA ILE A 6 4.61 -1.28 -5.09
C ILE A 6 5.03 -2.45 -5.97
N THR A 7 4.03 -3.13 -6.54
CA THR A 7 4.23 -4.11 -7.59
C THR A 7 3.35 -3.80 -8.81
N TYR A 8 3.41 -4.65 -9.83
CA TYR A 8 2.55 -4.58 -11.01
C TYR A 8 1.82 -5.92 -11.18
N ILE A 9 0.52 -5.85 -11.48
CA ILE A 9 -0.36 -7.02 -11.61
C ILE A 9 -1.01 -7.05 -13.00
N PRO A 10 -1.19 -8.23 -13.61
CA PRO A 10 -1.88 -8.35 -14.88
C PRO A 10 -3.40 -8.31 -14.67
N THR A 11 -4.11 -7.69 -15.61
CA THR A 11 -5.57 -7.65 -15.71
C THR A 11 -5.99 -7.95 -17.15
N ASP A 12 -7.29 -8.15 -17.38
CA ASP A 12 -7.83 -8.36 -18.73
C ASP A 12 -7.76 -7.09 -19.61
N GLU A 13 -7.47 -5.92 -19.01
CA GLU A 13 -7.38 -4.62 -19.68
C GLU A 13 -5.92 -4.12 -19.81
N GLY A 14 -4.94 -4.86 -19.28
CA GLY A 14 -3.52 -4.49 -19.30
C GLY A 14 -2.82 -4.74 -17.97
N TRP A 15 -1.83 -3.92 -17.65
CA TRP A 15 -1.10 -3.99 -16.37
C TRP A 15 -1.46 -2.80 -15.49
N LEU A 16 -1.64 -3.05 -14.20
CA LEU A 16 -1.80 -2.00 -13.19
C LEU A 16 -0.67 -2.06 -12.19
N TYR A 17 -0.20 -0.90 -11.76
CA TYR A 17 0.60 -0.79 -10.55
C TYR A 17 -0.33 -0.91 -9.34
N LEU A 18 0.10 -1.69 -8.36
CA LEU A 18 -0.58 -1.93 -7.09
C LEU A 18 0.34 -1.50 -5.97
N ALA A 19 -0.07 -0.49 -5.21
CA ALA A 19 0.52 -0.20 -3.91
C ALA A 19 -0.26 -0.96 -2.83
N GLY A 20 0.43 -1.65 -1.94
CA GLY A 20 -0.16 -2.35 -0.81
C GLY A 20 0.47 -1.93 0.51
N VAL A 21 -0.33 -1.85 1.58
CA VAL A 21 0.11 -1.65 2.96
C VAL A 21 -0.25 -2.89 3.76
N LYS A 22 0.74 -3.54 4.36
CA LYS A 22 0.59 -4.77 5.13
C LYS A 22 0.91 -4.53 6.60
N ASP A 23 0.09 -5.05 7.49
CA ASP A 23 0.41 -5.14 8.91
C ASP A 23 1.29 -6.35 9.17
N LEU A 24 2.48 -6.09 9.71
CA LEU A 24 3.47 -7.13 10.00
C LEU A 24 3.13 -7.95 11.25
N PHE A 25 2.21 -7.50 12.09
CA PHE A 25 1.81 -8.22 13.29
C PHE A 25 0.92 -9.43 12.97
N ASN A 26 -0.08 -9.25 12.11
CA ASN A 26 -1.08 -10.28 11.78
C ASN A 26 -1.05 -10.71 10.30
N GLY A 27 -0.22 -10.06 9.47
CA GLY A 27 -0.11 -10.35 8.04
C GLY A 27 -1.23 -9.78 7.17
N GLU A 28 -2.11 -8.96 7.74
CA GLU A 28 -3.26 -8.40 7.04
C GLU A 28 -2.86 -7.33 6.01
N LEU A 29 -3.47 -7.35 4.83
CA LEU A 29 -3.41 -6.23 3.89
C LEU A 29 -4.40 -5.16 4.36
N VAL A 30 -3.88 -4.09 4.94
CA VAL A 30 -4.69 -3.06 5.61
C VAL A 30 -5.12 -1.92 4.67
N GLY A 31 -4.45 -1.76 3.54
CA GLY A 31 -4.85 -0.80 2.50
C GLY A 31 -4.16 -1.06 1.17
N TYR A 32 -4.77 -0.60 0.09
CA TYR A 32 -4.21 -0.70 -1.26
C TYR A 32 -4.74 0.40 -2.19
N ALA A 33 -4.04 0.63 -3.29
CA ALA A 33 -4.47 1.49 -4.39
C ALA A 33 -3.89 0.98 -5.72
N MET A 34 -4.60 1.21 -6.83
CA MET A 34 -4.18 0.76 -8.16
C MET A 34 -4.25 1.88 -9.21
N ASN A 35 -3.30 1.90 -10.15
CA ASN A 35 -3.28 2.86 -11.26
C ASN A 35 -2.48 2.30 -12.44
N GLU A 36 -2.78 2.79 -13.65
CA GLU A 36 -2.02 2.46 -14.88
C GLU A 36 -0.58 3.00 -14.86
N ARG A 37 -0.27 3.97 -13.99
CA ARG A 37 1.07 4.58 -13.86
C ARG A 37 1.63 4.42 -12.45
N MET A 38 2.92 4.13 -12.35
CA MET A 38 3.64 4.14 -11.08
C MET A 38 3.81 5.59 -10.62
N THR A 39 3.11 5.98 -9.55
CA THR A 39 3.20 7.32 -8.96
C THR A 39 3.38 7.22 -7.44
N LYS A 40 3.98 8.27 -6.84
CA LYS A 40 4.05 8.39 -5.38
C LYS A 40 2.66 8.46 -4.74
N ASP A 41 1.70 9.07 -5.44
CA ASP A 41 0.32 9.20 -4.99
C ASP A 41 -0.34 7.85 -4.75
N LEU A 42 0.11 6.80 -5.44
CA LEU A 42 -0.41 5.45 -5.25
C LEU A 42 -0.14 4.91 -3.84
N VAL A 43 1.10 5.05 -3.34
CA VAL A 43 1.45 4.65 -1.96
C VAL A 43 0.72 5.52 -0.95
N ILE A 44 0.63 6.82 -1.22
CA ILE A 44 -0.07 7.77 -0.35
C ILE A 44 -1.54 7.36 -0.21
N GLN A 45 -2.23 7.04 -1.31
CA GLN A 45 -3.62 6.59 -1.29
C GLN A 45 -3.79 5.27 -0.54
N ALA A 46 -2.92 4.29 -0.78
CA ALA A 46 -2.96 3.02 -0.06
C ALA A 46 -2.80 3.21 1.46
N LEU A 47 -1.90 4.10 1.89
CA LEU A 47 -1.71 4.45 3.30
C LEU A 47 -2.91 5.19 3.88
N PHE A 48 -3.51 6.13 3.14
CA PHE A 48 -4.73 6.82 3.56
C PHE A 48 -5.88 5.84 3.79
N HIS A 49 -6.13 4.92 2.85
CA HIS A 49 -7.15 3.89 3.00
C HIS A 49 -6.88 2.99 4.23
N ALA A 50 -5.61 2.64 4.46
CA ALA A 50 -5.24 1.86 5.64
C ALA A 50 -5.52 2.60 6.96
N THR A 51 -5.15 3.88 7.05
CA THR A 51 -5.39 4.69 8.25
C THR A 51 -6.88 4.91 8.51
N GLU A 52 -7.66 5.14 7.44
CA GLU A 52 -9.12 5.31 7.54
C GLU A 52 -9.82 4.02 7.94
N SER A 53 -9.36 2.85 7.45
CA SER A 53 -9.99 1.58 7.77
C SER A 53 -9.61 1.04 9.16
N LYS A 54 -8.37 1.26 9.60
CA LYS A 54 -7.83 0.62 10.81
C LYS A 54 -7.77 1.53 12.02
N HIS A 55 -7.86 2.84 11.83
CA HIS A 55 -7.75 3.83 12.90
C HIS A 55 -6.60 3.51 13.89
N PRO A 56 -5.35 3.38 13.39
CA PRO A 56 -4.26 2.88 14.21
C PRO A 56 -3.95 3.83 15.37
N ASP A 57 -3.50 3.23 16.49
CA ASP A 57 -3.07 4.01 17.64
C ASP A 57 -1.85 4.89 17.32
N LYS A 58 -1.70 5.97 18.10
CA LYS A 58 -0.52 6.83 18.03
C LYS A 58 0.74 6.00 18.25
N GLY A 59 1.77 6.26 17.45
CA GLY A 59 3.05 5.55 17.51
C GLY A 59 3.20 4.41 16.52
N LEU A 60 2.19 4.14 15.68
CA LEU A 60 2.37 3.27 14.52
C LEU A 60 3.50 3.80 13.62
N ILE A 61 4.45 2.92 13.31
CA ILE A 61 5.50 3.17 12.32
C ILE A 61 5.11 2.51 11.00
N ALA A 62 5.11 3.30 9.93
CA ALA A 62 5.00 2.84 8.55
C ALA A 62 6.38 2.88 7.89
N HIS A 63 6.78 1.76 7.29
CA HIS A 63 8.04 1.61 6.57
C HIS A 63 7.75 1.32 5.09
N SER A 64 8.32 2.11 4.19
CA SER A 64 8.26 1.82 2.75
C SER A 64 9.59 1.27 2.32
N ASP A 65 9.59 0.11 1.65
CA ASP A 65 10.78 -0.33 0.95
C ASP A 65 10.99 0.53 -0.30
N GLN A 66 12.23 0.97 -0.52
CA GLN A 66 12.64 1.67 -1.73
C GLN A 66 13.17 0.65 -2.73
N VAL A 67 12.44 0.45 -3.83
CA VAL A 67 13.00 -0.21 -5.01
C VAL A 67 13.70 0.87 -5.84
N TYR A 68 15.03 0.80 -5.91
CA TYR A 68 15.87 1.62 -6.80
C TYR A 68 15.69 1.22 -8.27
#